data_AF-A0A816U4M3-F1
#
_entry.id   AF-A0A816U4M3-F1
#
_cell.length_a   1.000
_cell.length_b   1.000
_cell.length_c   1.000
_cell.angle_alpha   90.00
_cell.angle_beta   90.00
_cell.angle_gamma   90.00
#
_symmetry.space_group_name_H-M   'P 1'
#
loop_
_entity.id
_entity.type
_entity.pdbx_description
1 polymer ?
#
loop_
_entity_poly.entity_id
_entity_poly.type
_entity_poly.pdbx_seq_one_letter_code
_entity_poly.pdbx_strand_id
1 'polypeptide(L)'
;MFHNPTLSNVELHAHVRMMVVNGLIDSPCNYTRHIYYCAGYCPWSNTDKNELVSCSFIPRVPNPDFMKYNIYCVPDKDQCPTYDAWRKDDLPPTLQHISRIPDHLVSNFTLNYSIPIDYTSQDFRTADTWPVNWTIDFIEQYRKQVRARVAFGTYANKDIYPALDKYALLAIIGKKCAVIGTENPWIEAALLEYNASSVTTIEYAAIYSSVPRLFTITPMDFVRKQRNSENRRQIFDSIWSYSSLEHDGLGRYRDPLNPYGDFQTMTKLTCILKPGGFLFLGVPLNTQDFIQFNLHRLYGPIRLPFLYRNFHVIELLGSGMSTTKGSYGSQHFVVLQNKVGCTNK
;
A
#
# COMPACT_ATOMS: atom_id res chain seq x y z
N MET A 1 23.15 -10.95 -21.17
CA MET A 1 22.80 -11.88 -20.08
C MET A 1 22.97 -11.14 -18.76
N PHE A 2 21.92 -10.51 -18.24
CA PHE A 2 21.93 -10.03 -16.87
C PHE A 2 21.50 -11.20 -15.99
N HIS A 3 22.42 -11.78 -15.24
CA HIS A 3 22.05 -12.66 -14.14
C HIS A 3 21.29 -11.82 -13.12
N ASN A 4 19.97 -11.97 -13.08
CA ASN A 4 19.21 -11.55 -11.90
C ASN A 4 19.60 -12.52 -10.78
N PRO A 5 20.26 -12.06 -9.70
CA PRO A 5 20.56 -12.93 -8.58
C PRO A 5 19.23 -13.31 -7.93
N THR A 6 18.83 -14.57 -8.10
CA THR A 6 17.72 -15.15 -7.36
C THR A 6 18.19 -15.36 -5.93
N LEU A 7 17.70 -14.54 -5.00
CA LEU A 7 17.91 -14.80 -3.57
C LEU A 7 17.14 -16.05 -3.18
N SER A 8 17.75 -16.91 -2.36
CA SER A 8 17.02 -17.97 -1.67
C SER A 8 16.02 -17.37 -0.68
N ASN A 9 15.00 -18.16 -0.29
CA ASN A 9 14.00 -17.75 0.71
C ASN A 9 14.64 -17.34 2.04
N VAL A 10 15.71 -18.02 2.45
CA VAL A 10 16.48 -17.68 3.66
C VAL A 10 17.15 -16.33 3.52
N GLU A 11 17.68 -16.01 2.34
CA GLU A 11 18.36 -14.74 2.07
C GLU A 11 17.40 -13.57 1.94
N LEU A 12 16.20 -13.73 1.37
CA LEU A 12 15.21 -12.66 1.36
C LEU A 12 14.64 -12.43 2.77
N HIS A 13 14.35 -13.50 3.51
CA HIS A 13 13.91 -13.39 4.90
C HIS A 13 15.00 -12.75 5.76
N ALA A 14 16.27 -13.13 5.55
CA ALA A 14 17.41 -12.49 6.17
C ALA A 14 17.55 -11.04 5.70
N HIS A 15 17.27 -10.71 4.44
CA HIS A 15 17.33 -9.35 3.91
C HIS A 15 16.28 -8.44 4.56
N VAL A 16 15.02 -8.90 4.64
CA VAL A 16 13.98 -8.15 5.35
C VAL A 16 14.28 -8.10 6.85
N ARG A 17 14.77 -9.18 7.46
CA ARG A 17 15.24 -9.18 8.87
C ARG A 17 16.47 -8.32 9.10
N MET A 18 17.33 -8.11 8.10
CA MET A 18 18.46 -7.18 8.19
C MET A 18 17.98 -5.73 8.14
N MET A 19 16.84 -5.47 7.51
CA MET A 19 16.17 -4.17 7.54
C MET A 19 15.37 -3.95 8.83
N VAL A 20 15.05 -5.01 9.57
CA VAL A 20 14.40 -4.94 10.88
C VAL A 20 15.32 -4.24 11.88
N VAL A 21 14.80 -3.21 12.53
CA VAL A 21 15.52 -2.60 13.65
C VAL A 21 15.45 -3.54 14.87
N ASN A 22 16.62 -3.88 15.42
CA ASN A 22 16.79 -4.96 16.40
C ASN A 22 15.85 -4.83 17.63
N GLY A 23 14.84 -5.71 17.70
CA GLY A 23 14.26 -6.31 18.92
C GLY A 23 13.51 -5.42 19.91
N LEU A 24 13.72 -4.11 19.91
CA LEU A 24 12.95 -3.14 20.66
C LEU A 24 12.12 -2.35 19.66
N ILE A 25 10.80 -2.24 19.88
CA ILE A 25 9.99 -1.25 19.17
C ILE A 25 10.60 0.09 19.54
N ASP A 26 11.39 0.65 18.61
CA ASP A 26 12.08 1.90 18.84
C ASP A 26 11.07 2.96 19.28
N SER A 27 11.53 3.85 20.17
CA SER A 27 10.76 5.06 20.48
C SER A 27 10.35 5.69 19.15
N PRO A 28 9.07 6.01 18.95
CA PRO A 28 8.59 6.60 17.71
C PRO A 28 9.49 7.79 17.39
N CYS A 29 10.22 7.70 16.28
CA CYS A 29 11.16 8.69 15.75
C CYS A 29 12.65 8.60 16.11
N ASN A 30 13.13 7.56 16.80
CA ASN A 30 14.58 7.33 16.91
C ASN A 30 15.20 7.03 15.53
N TYR A 31 16.30 7.72 15.18
CA TYR A 31 17.09 7.50 13.95
C TYR A 31 16.46 7.94 12.61
N THR A 32 15.62 8.97 12.59
CA THR A 32 15.14 9.56 11.32
C THR A 32 16.20 10.46 10.68
N ARG A 33 17.11 9.86 9.91
CA ARG A 33 18.18 10.63 9.23
C ARG A 33 17.72 11.26 7.92
N HIS A 34 16.79 10.62 7.18
CA HIS A 34 16.30 11.13 5.89
C HIS A 34 14.88 10.62 5.55
N ILE A 35 13.97 11.54 5.19
CA ILE A 35 12.67 11.27 4.56
C ILE A 35 12.84 11.47 3.05
N TYR A 36 12.23 10.63 2.21
CA TYR A 36 12.41 10.69 0.76
C TYR A 36 11.08 10.82 0.03
N TYR A 37 10.93 11.81 -0.82
CA TYR A 37 9.80 11.92 -1.74
C TYR A 37 10.24 11.47 -3.11
N CYS A 38 9.63 10.41 -3.63
CA CYS A 38 9.94 9.94 -4.97
C CYS A 38 9.12 10.72 -5.99
N ALA A 39 9.84 11.41 -6.88
CA ALA A 39 9.35 12.21 -7.98
C ALA A 39 9.88 11.61 -9.30
N GLY A 40 9.03 11.51 -10.30
CA GLY A 40 9.43 10.99 -11.61
C GLY A 40 8.45 11.41 -12.67
N TYR A 41 8.89 11.38 -13.93
CA TYR A 41 7.95 11.40 -15.05
C TYR A 41 7.09 10.16 -14.93
N CYS A 42 5.81 10.35 -14.68
CA CYS A 42 4.83 9.27 -14.68
C CYS A 42 4.21 9.25 -16.06
N PRO A 43 4.64 8.36 -16.95
CA PRO A 43 3.96 8.17 -18.21
C PRO A 43 2.67 7.39 -17.92
N TRP A 44 1.54 8.10 -17.96
CA TRP A 44 0.22 7.49 -17.92
C TRP A 44 -0.25 7.27 -19.35
N SER A 45 -0.99 6.18 -19.58
CA SER A 45 -1.52 5.85 -20.90
C SER A 45 -2.99 5.46 -20.85
N ASN A 46 -3.67 5.62 -21.99
CA ASN A 46 -5.03 5.15 -22.25
C ASN A 46 -6.08 5.81 -21.36
N THR A 47 -6.23 7.13 -21.45
CA THR A 47 -7.28 7.90 -20.77
C THR A 47 -8.28 8.45 -21.80
N ASP A 48 -9.53 8.72 -21.37
CA ASP A 48 -10.60 9.26 -22.24
C ASP A 48 -10.24 10.53 -23.03
N LYS A 49 -9.27 11.32 -22.58
CA LYS A 49 -8.85 12.56 -23.27
C LYS A 49 -7.86 12.31 -24.40
N ASN A 50 -7.38 11.08 -24.62
CA ASN A 50 -6.34 10.75 -25.62
C ASN A 50 -5.07 11.62 -25.56
N GLU A 51 -4.88 12.36 -24.46
CA GLU A 51 -3.76 13.26 -24.20
C GLU A 51 -2.77 12.58 -23.27
N LEU A 52 -1.47 12.82 -23.49
CA LEU A 52 -0.43 12.47 -22.52
C LEU A 52 -0.65 13.34 -21.27
N VAL A 53 -1.18 12.74 -20.20
CA VAL A 53 -1.36 13.48 -18.94
C VAL A 53 -0.01 13.57 -18.24
N SER A 54 0.55 14.79 -18.21
CA SER A 54 1.74 15.08 -17.43
C SER A 54 1.37 15.15 -15.95
N CYS A 55 1.84 14.21 -15.13
CA CYS A 55 1.82 14.39 -13.68
C CYS A 55 3.11 15.07 -13.22
N SER A 56 2.96 16.11 -12.40
CA SER A 56 4.06 16.86 -11.80
C SER A 56 4.34 16.33 -10.41
N PHE A 57 5.52 15.76 -10.17
CA PHE A 57 6.15 15.71 -8.85
C PHE A 57 7.66 16.01 -9.02
N ILE A 58 8.18 16.89 -8.18
CA ILE A 58 9.57 17.47 -8.12
C ILE A 58 10.07 17.26 -6.67
N PRO A 59 11.38 17.34 -6.27
CA PRO A 59 12.64 17.56 -7.03
C PRO A 59 13.55 16.31 -7.18
N ARG A 60 14.78 16.53 -7.70
CA ARG A 60 15.86 15.55 -8.03
C ARG A 60 17.02 15.53 -7.02
N VAL A 61 17.44 14.34 -6.56
CA VAL A 61 18.78 14.04 -6.02
C VAL A 61 19.11 12.59 -6.43
N PRO A 62 20.32 12.33 -6.94
CA PRO A 62 20.70 11.04 -7.49
C PRO A 62 20.96 9.98 -6.40
N ASN A 63 20.21 8.88 -6.44
CA ASN A 63 20.70 7.58 -5.96
C ASN A 63 21.11 6.77 -7.21
N PRO A 64 22.30 6.13 -7.25
CA PRO A 64 22.79 5.43 -8.44
C PRO A 64 21.86 4.34 -8.97
N ASP A 65 21.22 3.57 -8.08
CA ASP A 65 20.26 2.53 -8.46
C ASP A 65 18.98 3.16 -9.02
N PHE A 66 18.51 4.22 -8.39
CA PHE A 66 17.32 4.95 -8.83
C PHE A 66 17.55 5.71 -10.15
N MET A 67 18.73 6.28 -10.38
CA MET A 67 19.14 6.86 -11.66
C MET A 67 19.23 5.80 -12.75
N LYS A 68 19.79 4.62 -12.44
CA LYS A 68 19.81 3.47 -13.34
C LYS A 68 18.39 3.04 -13.77
N TYR A 69 17.39 3.28 -12.91
CA TYR A 69 15.98 2.92 -13.12
C TYR A 69 15.07 4.13 -13.44
N ASN A 70 15.63 5.32 -13.68
CA ASN A 70 14.94 6.58 -13.97
C ASN A 70 13.87 7.00 -12.93
N ILE A 71 14.07 6.65 -11.66
CA ILE A 71 13.26 7.11 -10.52
C ILE A 71 14.08 8.18 -9.78
N TYR A 72 13.48 9.30 -9.37
CA TYR A 72 14.18 10.32 -8.57
C TYR A 72 13.53 10.36 -7.20
N CYS A 73 14.30 10.49 -6.11
CA CYS A 73 13.71 10.75 -4.80
C CYS A 73 14.51 11.83 -4.07
N VAL A 74 13.82 12.82 -3.49
CA VAL A 74 14.43 13.96 -2.81
C VAL A 74 13.94 14.10 -1.39
N PRO A 75 14.85 14.44 -0.45
CA PRO A 75 14.42 14.92 0.85
C PRO A 75 13.72 16.27 0.74
N ASP A 76 12.47 16.34 1.20
CA ASP A 76 11.75 17.61 1.31
C ASP A 76 11.99 18.28 2.67
N LYS A 77 11.91 19.61 2.69
CA LYS A 77 11.83 20.44 3.90
C LYS A 77 10.42 20.44 4.51
N ASP A 78 9.39 20.20 3.70
CA ASP A 78 8.00 20.11 4.14
C ASP A 78 7.64 18.67 4.51
N GLN A 79 6.96 18.48 5.64
CA GLN A 79 6.73 17.14 6.19
C GLN A 79 5.66 16.33 5.44
N CYS A 80 4.92 16.91 4.47
CA CYS A 80 3.87 16.25 3.68
C CYS A 80 3.58 17.07 2.40
N PRO A 81 4.56 17.22 1.49
CA PRO A 81 4.36 17.91 0.23
C PRO A 81 3.34 17.13 -0.59
N THR A 82 2.21 17.76 -0.84
CA THR A 82 1.16 17.37 -1.80
C THR A 82 0.22 16.24 -1.37
N TYR A 83 -0.82 16.60 -0.60
CA TYR A 83 -2.13 15.94 -0.74
C TYR A 83 -2.63 15.96 -2.19
N ASP A 84 -2.16 16.92 -3.00
CA ASP A 84 -2.39 16.95 -4.44
C ASP A 84 -1.81 15.71 -5.18
N ALA A 85 -0.90 14.92 -4.57
CA ALA A 85 -0.50 13.61 -5.10
C ALA A 85 -1.62 12.59 -5.09
N TRP A 86 -2.56 12.71 -4.14
CA TRP A 86 -3.75 11.87 -4.10
C TRP A 86 -4.77 12.24 -5.17
N ARG A 87 -4.56 13.32 -5.96
CA ARG A 87 -5.33 13.56 -7.19
C ARG A 87 -5.01 12.45 -8.18
N LYS A 88 -5.75 11.34 -8.11
CA LYS A 88 -6.03 10.55 -9.32
C LYS A 88 -6.94 11.35 -10.28
N ASP A 89 -7.49 12.46 -9.80
CA ASP A 89 -8.60 13.27 -10.32
C ASP A 89 -8.39 13.98 -11.65
N ASP A 90 -7.24 13.85 -12.31
CA ASP A 90 -7.08 14.30 -13.70
C ASP A 90 -6.92 13.13 -14.68
N LEU A 91 -7.11 11.90 -14.21
CA LEU A 91 -6.92 10.74 -15.05
C LEU A 91 -8.27 10.09 -15.32
N PRO A 92 -8.85 10.33 -16.51
CA PRO A 92 -10.07 9.67 -16.90
C PRO A 92 -9.93 8.15 -16.74
N PRO A 93 -11.04 7.44 -16.47
CA PRO A 93 -11.03 5.99 -16.54
C PRO A 93 -10.48 5.55 -17.91
N THR A 94 -9.89 4.37 -17.94
CA THR A 94 -9.35 3.86 -19.21
C THR A 94 -10.48 3.54 -20.17
N LEU A 95 -10.38 4.03 -21.41
CA LEU A 95 -11.35 3.80 -22.49
C LEU A 95 -11.62 2.30 -22.73
N GLN A 96 -10.57 1.48 -22.61
CA GLN A 96 -10.59 0.04 -22.85
C GLN A 96 -9.65 -0.70 -21.90
N HIS A 97 -9.96 -1.97 -21.64
CA HIS A 97 -9.06 -2.87 -20.92
C HIS A 97 -7.74 -3.03 -21.68
N ILE A 98 -6.64 -2.77 -20.99
CA ILE A 98 -5.30 -2.84 -21.57
C ILE A 98 -4.73 -4.23 -21.32
N SER A 99 -4.62 -5.03 -22.38
CA SER A 99 -4.05 -6.39 -22.33
C SER A 99 -2.53 -6.43 -22.45
N ARG A 100 -1.87 -5.29 -22.72
CA ARG A 100 -0.42 -5.23 -22.76
C ARG A 100 0.10 -3.86 -22.36
N ILE A 101 1.16 -3.83 -21.58
CA ILE A 101 1.85 -2.58 -21.25
C ILE A 101 2.36 -1.96 -22.56
N PRO A 102 2.01 -0.70 -22.88
CA PRO A 102 2.56 0.00 -24.04
C PRO A 102 4.10 0.02 -24.01
N ASP A 103 4.75 -0.17 -25.14
CA ASP A 103 6.21 -0.36 -25.24
C ASP A 103 7.02 0.74 -24.52
N HIS A 104 6.57 1.99 -24.61
CA HIS A 104 7.21 3.13 -23.96
C HIS A 104 7.12 3.11 -22.42
N LEU A 105 6.18 2.36 -21.84
CA LEU A 105 6.02 2.17 -20.39
C LEU A 105 6.75 0.94 -19.85
N VAL A 106 7.15 0.00 -20.71
CA VAL A 106 7.71 -1.29 -20.27
C VAL A 106 8.94 -1.08 -19.41
N SER A 107 9.87 -0.20 -19.81
CA SER A 107 11.07 0.09 -19.03
C SER A 107 10.75 0.65 -17.63
N ASN A 108 9.69 1.46 -17.50
CA ASN A 108 9.27 2.00 -16.20
C ASN A 108 8.63 0.92 -15.32
N PHE A 109 7.70 0.12 -15.86
CA PHE A 109 7.05 -0.95 -15.10
C PHE A 109 8.07 -1.95 -14.58
N THR A 110 9.05 -2.29 -15.41
CA THR A 110 10.04 -3.34 -15.13
C THR A 110 11.26 -2.87 -14.36
N LEU A 111 11.33 -1.59 -13.97
CA LEU A 111 12.55 -0.96 -13.43
C LEU A 111 13.75 -1.26 -14.33
N ASN A 112 13.73 -0.66 -15.53
CA ASN A 112 14.71 -0.84 -16.60
C ASN A 112 14.96 -2.32 -16.94
N TYR A 113 13.89 -3.05 -17.25
CA TYR A 113 13.92 -4.46 -17.67
C TYR A 113 14.48 -5.43 -16.62
N SER A 114 14.53 -5.03 -15.35
CA SER A 114 15.02 -5.88 -14.26
C SER A 114 13.94 -6.80 -13.69
N ILE A 115 12.67 -6.47 -13.90
CA ILE A 115 11.51 -7.23 -13.41
C ILE A 115 10.79 -7.89 -14.59
N PRO A 116 10.65 -9.23 -14.61
CA PRO A 116 9.86 -9.92 -15.63
C PRO A 116 8.37 -9.61 -15.53
N ILE A 117 7.69 -9.66 -16.68
CA ILE A 117 6.24 -9.48 -16.82
C ILE A 117 5.61 -10.77 -17.35
N ASP A 118 4.49 -11.15 -16.76
CA ASP A 118 3.57 -12.17 -17.25
C ASP A 118 2.26 -11.52 -17.70
N TYR A 119 1.88 -11.82 -18.94
CA TYR A 119 0.63 -11.36 -19.56
C TYR A 119 -0.45 -12.44 -19.58
N THR A 120 -0.20 -13.63 -19.03
CA THR A 120 -1.14 -14.76 -19.06
C THR A 120 -2.10 -14.76 -17.88
N SER A 121 -1.74 -14.12 -16.77
CA SER A 121 -2.52 -14.12 -15.52
C SER A 121 -3.42 -12.87 -15.35
N GLN A 122 -4.00 -12.34 -16.42
CA GLN A 122 -4.78 -11.09 -16.38
C GLN A 122 -6.14 -11.28 -15.70
N ASP A 123 -6.62 -10.25 -14.99
CA ASP A 123 -7.91 -10.27 -14.30
C ASP A 123 -8.59 -8.89 -14.30
N PHE A 124 -9.27 -8.59 -15.40
CA PHE A 124 -9.94 -7.30 -15.60
C PHE A 124 -11.23 -7.21 -14.78
N ARG A 125 -11.39 -6.12 -14.02
CA ARG A 125 -12.64 -5.83 -13.33
C ARG A 125 -13.49 -4.85 -14.15
N THR A 126 -14.69 -5.27 -14.54
CA THR A 126 -15.65 -4.44 -15.29
C THR A 126 -16.65 -3.79 -14.33
N ALA A 127 -16.40 -2.54 -13.94
CA ALA A 127 -17.30 -1.68 -13.16
C ALA A 127 -17.69 -2.19 -11.75
N ASP A 128 -17.50 -1.30 -10.79
CA ASP A 128 -17.94 -1.30 -9.40
C ASP A 128 -19.01 -2.33 -9.07
N THR A 129 -18.66 -3.29 -8.21
CA THR A 129 -19.64 -4.14 -7.53
C THR A 129 -20.42 -3.31 -6.51
N TRP A 130 -21.23 -2.38 -7.02
CA TRP A 130 -22.33 -1.66 -6.38
C TRP A 130 -21.96 -0.89 -5.11
N PRO A 131 -22.80 0.06 -4.66
CA PRO A 131 -22.67 0.51 -3.29
C PRO A 131 -22.85 -0.69 -2.34
N VAL A 132 -21.80 -1.03 -1.60
CA VAL A 132 -21.87 -2.10 -0.60
C VAL A 132 -22.37 -1.49 0.70
N ASN A 133 -23.53 -1.96 1.17
CA ASN A 133 -24.07 -1.54 2.45
C ASN A 133 -23.48 -2.43 3.56
N TRP A 134 -22.67 -1.84 4.43
CA TRP A 134 -22.17 -2.52 5.63
C TRP A 134 -23.08 -2.24 6.81
N THR A 135 -23.95 -3.21 7.10
CA THR A 135 -24.85 -3.18 8.26
C THR A 135 -24.17 -3.74 9.51
N ILE A 136 -24.77 -3.47 10.67
CA ILE A 136 -24.35 -4.03 11.97
C ILE A 136 -24.33 -5.57 11.90
N ASP A 137 -25.38 -6.19 11.35
CA ASP A 137 -25.47 -7.64 11.24
C ASP A 137 -24.40 -8.22 10.31
N PHE A 138 -24.10 -7.53 9.21
CA PHE A 138 -23.10 -7.97 8.25
C PHE A 138 -21.70 -8.00 8.88
N ILE A 139 -21.29 -6.93 9.56
CA ILE A 139 -19.97 -6.89 10.20
C ILE A 139 -19.88 -7.83 11.40
N GLU A 140 -20.98 -8.08 12.11
CA GLU A 140 -21.00 -8.98 13.27
C GLU A 140 -20.63 -10.42 12.88
N GLN A 141 -20.87 -10.85 11.63
CA GLN A 141 -20.40 -12.13 11.11
C GLN A 141 -18.87 -12.25 11.14
N TYR A 142 -18.16 -11.16 10.84
CA TYR A 142 -16.70 -11.11 10.92
C TYR A 142 -16.23 -10.96 12.37
N ARG A 143 -16.90 -10.14 13.19
CA ARG A 143 -16.54 -9.96 14.61
C ARG A 143 -16.64 -11.26 15.42
N LYS A 144 -17.66 -12.09 15.16
CA LYS A 144 -17.77 -13.44 15.77
C LYS A 144 -16.56 -14.31 15.45
N GLN A 145 -16.07 -14.26 14.20
CA GLN A 145 -14.89 -15.00 13.79
C GLN A 145 -13.61 -14.50 14.48
N VAL A 146 -13.47 -13.17 14.63
CA VAL A 146 -12.37 -12.55 15.39
C VAL A 146 -12.38 -13.03 16.84
N ARG A 147 -13.54 -13.01 17.52
CA ARG A 147 -13.69 -13.50 18.90
C ARG A 147 -13.34 -14.99 19.02
N ALA A 148 -13.74 -15.78 18.04
CA ALA A 148 -13.43 -17.21 17.98
C ALA A 148 -11.98 -17.51 17.58
N ARG A 149 -11.20 -16.50 17.17
CA ARG A 149 -9.82 -16.62 16.69
C ARG A 149 -9.65 -17.64 15.55
N VAL A 150 -10.65 -17.72 14.69
CA VAL A 150 -10.64 -18.59 13.49
C VAL A 150 -10.02 -17.87 12.31
N ALA A 151 -9.61 -18.62 11.30
CA ALA A 151 -9.18 -18.03 10.03
C ALA A 151 -10.39 -17.35 9.37
N PHE A 152 -10.23 -16.11 8.91
CA PHE A 152 -11.38 -15.29 8.49
C PHE A 152 -10.98 -14.22 7.46
N GLY A 153 -11.98 -13.49 6.96
CA GLY A 153 -11.80 -12.48 5.92
C GLY A 153 -11.65 -13.08 4.53
N THR A 154 -11.35 -12.23 3.55
CA THR A 154 -11.29 -12.60 2.13
C THR A 154 -10.32 -13.74 1.82
N TYR A 155 -9.24 -13.85 2.61
CA TYR A 155 -8.16 -14.82 2.40
C TYR A 155 -8.19 -16.00 3.37
N ALA A 156 -9.22 -16.09 4.23
CA ALA A 156 -9.36 -17.12 5.25
C ALA A 156 -8.04 -17.45 5.97
N ASN A 157 -7.36 -16.41 6.48
CA ASN A 157 -6.05 -16.55 7.13
C ASN A 157 -6.09 -16.12 8.60
N LYS A 158 -5.05 -16.50 9.35
CA LYS A 158 -4.85 -16.13 10.76
C LYS A 158 -3.71 -15.12 10.96
N ASP A 159 -3.14 -14.62 9.87
CA ASP A 159 -1.88 -13.86 9.90
C ASP A 159 -2.06 -12.46 10.48
N ILE A 160 -3.31 -11.99 10.58
CA ILE A 160 -3.66 -10.73 11.25
C ILE A 160 -3.53 -10.82 12.78
N TYR A 161 -3.77 -11.99 13.41
CA TYR A 161 -3.82 -12.08 14.87
C TYR A 161 -2.50 -11.73 15.58
N PRO A 162 -1.32 -12.20 15.12
CA PRO A 162 -0.05 -11.76 15.70
C PRO A 162 0.12 -10.24 15.69
N ALA A 163 -0.33 -9.56 14.64
CA ALA A 163 -0.29 -8.10 14.55
C ALA A 163 -1.28 -7.45 15.53
N LEU A 164 -2.53 -7.95 15.59
CA LEU A 164 -3.55 -7.45 16.52
C LEU A 164 -3.09 -7.59 17.98
N ASP A 165 -2.63 -8.77 18.38
CA ASP A 165 -2.25 -9.06 19.76
C ASP A 165 -1.04 -8.22 20.20
N LYS A 166 0.02 -8.20 19.39
CA LYS A 166 1.28 -7.53 19.73
C LYS A 166 1.16 -6.01 19.74
N TYR A 167 0.36 -5.45 18.83
CA TYR A 167 0.26 -4.00 18.64
C TYR A 167 -1.04 -3.38 19.19
N ALA A 168 -1.91 -4.15 19.85
CA ALA A 168 -3.18 -3.67 20.38
C ALA A 168 -3.07 -2.33 21.12
N LEU A 169 -2.19 -2.27 22.13
CA LEU A 169 -2.02 -1.08 22.98
C LEU A 169 -1.38 0.10 22.23
N LEU A 170 -0.46 -0.18 21.31
CA LEU A 170 0.32 0.85 20.62
C LEU A 170 -0.47 1.47 19.46
N ALA A 171 -1.22 0.66 18.73
CA ALA A 171 -1.75 1.01 17.41
C ALA A 171 -3.28 0.90 17.27
N ILE A 172 -3.99 0.27 18.20
CA ILE A 172 -5.41 -0.09 18.02
C ILE A 172 -6.31 0.43 19.14
N ILE A 173 -6.11 0.01 20.39
CA ILE A 173 -7.01 0.31 21.51
C ILE A 173 -7.12 1.83 21.71
N GLY A 174 -8.33 2.36 21.57
CA GLY A 174 -8.61 3.80 21.69
C GLY A 174 -7.96 4.66 20.59
N LYS A 175 -7.50 4.05 19.49
CA LYS A 175 -6.80 4.72 18.39
C LYS A 175 -7.69 4.90 17.16
N LYS A 176 -7.38 5.93 16.35
CA LYS A 176 -8.01 6.14 15.04
C LYS A 176 -7.25 5.33 14.00
N CYS A 177 -7.88 4.32 13.44
CA CYS A 177 -7.29 3.43 12.45
C CYS A 177 -7.85 3.72 11.06
N ALA A 178 -7.04 3.54 10.02
CA ALA A 178 -7.53 3.48 8.64
C ALA A 178 -7.30 2.10 8.02
N VAL A 179 -8.21 1.72 7.11
CA VAL A 179 -8.06 0.54 6.26
C VAL A 179 -8.02 1.01 4.81
N ILE A 180 -7.02 0.58 4.04
CA ILE A 180 -6.83 0.95 2.64
C ILE A 180 -7.07 -0.27 1.78
N GLY A 181 -8.05 -0.18 0.88
CA GLY A 181 -8.35 -1.26 -0.03
C GLY A 181 -9.06 -2.41 0.65
N THR A 182 -10.37 -2.53 0.44
CA THR A 182 -11.14 -3.64 1.01
C THR A 182 -12.44 -3.91 0.25
N GLU A 183 -12.74 -5.18 0.05
CA GLU A 183 -14.04 -5.61 -0.49
C GLU A 183 -15.04 -5.92 0.64
N ASN A 184 -14.54 -6.42 1.78
CA ASN A 184 -15.34 -6.88 2.92
C ASN A 184 -14.75 -6.38 4.24
N PRO A 185 -15.57 -6.02 5.25
CA PRO A 185 -15.11 -5.31 6.45
C PRO A 185 -14.44 -6.22 7.49
N TRP A 186 -13.50 -7.08 7.10
CA TRP A 186 -12.89 -8.07 7.99
C TRP A 186 -11.77 -7.47 8.86
N ILE A 187 -10.91 -6.61 8.29
CA ILE A 187 -9.91 -5.85 9.06
C ILE A 187 -10.64 -4.84 9.97
N GLU A 188 -11.65 -4.18 9.43
CA GLU A 188 -12.52 -3.25 10.16
C GLU A 188 -13.15 -3.93 11.38
N ALA A 189 -13.73 -5.12 11.19
CA ALA A 189 -14.28 -5.93 12.27
C ALA A 189 -13.23 -6.26 13.33
N ALA A 190 -12.02 -6.64 12.92
CA ALA A 190 -10.93 -6.94 13.84
C ALA A 190 -10.52 -5.72 14.66
N LEU A 191 -10.34 -4.56 14.02
CA LEU A 191 -9.97 -3.32 14.70
C LEU A 191 -11.04 -2.84 15.68
N LEU A 192 -12.33 -2.95 15.31
CA LEU A 192 -13.44 -2.62 16.20
C LEU A 192 -13.53 -3.57 17.39
N GLU A 193 -13.24 -4.87 17.19
CA GLU A 193 -13.22 -5.86 18.26
C GLU A 193 -12.06 -5.64 19.24
N TYR A 194 -10.93 -5.15 18.74
CA TYR A 194 -9.78 -4.68 19.55
C TYR A 194 -9.97 -3.23 20.06
N ASN A 195 -11.21 -2.74 20.03
CA ASN A 195 -11.62 -1.46 20.61
C ASN A 195 -10.91 -0.23 20.03
N ALA A 196 -10.72 -0.18 18.72
CA ALA A 196 -10.38 1.06 18.03
C ALA A 196 -11.41 2.16 18.35
N SER A 197 -10.93 3.41 18.52
CA SER A 197 -11.84 4.55 18.77
C SER A 197 -12.71 4.83 17.54
N SER A 198 -12.12 4.65 16.36
CA SER A 198 -12.79 4.75 15.07
C SER A 198 -11.97 4.05 13.99
N VAL A 199 -12.64 3.49 13.01
CA VAL A 199 -12.04 2.92 11.81
C VAL A 199 -12.54 3.72 10.60
N THR A 200 -11.64 4.09 9.68
CA THR A 200 -11.99 4.72 8.41
C THR A 200 -11.47 3.87 7.25
N THR A 201 -12.37 3.31 6.47
CA THR A 201 -12.02 2.62 5.22
C THR A 201 -11.91 3.63 4.08
N ILE A 202 -10.78 3.60 3.38
CA ILE A 202 -10.52 4.39 2.17
C ILE A 202 -10.50 3.42 0.97
N GLU A 203 -11.54 3.48 0.13
CA GLU A 203 -11.81 2.51 -0.95
C GLU A 203 -12.38 3.18 -2.20
N TYR A 204 -12.04 2.70 -3.40
CA TYR A 204 -12.56 3.23 -4.67
C TYR A 204 -14.07 3.06 -4.79
N ALA A 205 -14.58 1.88 -4.40
CA ALA A 205 -16.00 1.62 -4.38
C ALA A 205 -16.71 2.50 -3.33
N ALA A 206 -17.91 3.00 -3.68
CA ALA A 206 -18.76 3.64 -2.70
C ALA A 206 -19.26 2.59 -1.69
N ILE A 207 -18.99 2.77 -0.41
CA ILE A 207 -19.46 1.89 0.66
C ILE A 207 -20.26 2.75 1.62
N TYR A 208 -21.44 2.28 2.03
CA TYR A 208 -22.25 2.95 3.04
C TYR A 208 -22.29 2.10 4.30
N SER A 209 -21.78 2.64 5.41
CA SER A 209 -21.77 1.93 6.69
C SER A 209 -22.80 2.52 7.66
N SER A 210 -23.60 1.66 8.29
CA SER A 210 -24.42 2.01 9.46
C SER A 210 -23.80 1.54 10.78
N VAL A 211 -22.58 1.00 10.73
CA VAL A 211 -21.87 0.45 11.89
C VAL A 211 -21.29 1.59 12.73
N PRO A 212 -21.56 1.64 14.05
CA PRO A 212 -20.98 2.66 14.91
C PRO A 212 -19.44 2.63 14.89
N ARG A 213 -18.83 3.82 14.82
CA ARG A 213 -17.37 4.03 14.76
C ARG A 213 -16.67 3.55 13.48
N LEU A 214 -17.41 3.03 12.48
CA LEU A 214 -16.86 2.69 11.17
C LEU A 214 -17.32 3.71 10.14
N PHE A 215 -16.35 4.35 9.48
CA PHE A 215 -16.57 5.33 8.44
C PHE A 215 -15.97 4.82 7.14
N THR A 216 -16.56 5.23 6.03
CA THR A 216 -16.11 4.88 4.68
C THR A 216 -15.98 6.16 3.88
N ILE A 217 -14.98 6.23 3.02
CA ILE A 217 -14.73 7.41 2.19
C ILE A 217 -13.97 6.99 0.93
N THR A 218 -14.32 7.58 -0.20
CA THR A 218 -13.53 7.38 -1.42
C THR A 218 -12.20 8.14 -1.32
N PRO A 219 -11.12 7.69 -2.00
CA PRO A 219 -9.89 8.48 -2.11
C PRO A 219 -10.17 9.93 -2.56
N MET A 220 -11.09 10.10 -3.51
CA MET A 220 -11.55 11.39 -4.04
C MET A 220 -12.11 12.30 -2.94
N ASP A 221 -13.10 11.81 -2.19
CA ASP A 221 -13.77 12.61 -1.17
C ASP A 221 -12.86 12.83 0.03
N PHE A 222 -11.96 11.90 0.32
CA PHE A 222 -10.94 12.06 1.33
C PHE A 222 -10.04 13.26 1.00
N VAL A 223 -9.53 13.36 -0.23
CA VAL A 223 -8.74 14.52 -0.68
C VAL A 223 -9.52 15.82 -0.57
N ARG A 224 -10.75 15.86 -1.08
CA ARG A 224 -11.61 17.06 -1.02
C ARG A 224 -11.83 17.51 0.42
N LYS A 225 -12.12 16.56 1.32
CA LYS A 225 -12.32 16.84 2.75
C LYS A 225 -11.06 17.38 3.42
N GLN A 226 -9.88 16.87 3.08
CA GLN A 226 -8.60 17.36 3.62
C GLN A 226 -8.24 18.77 3.15
N ARG A 227 -8.69 19.18 1.96
CA ARG A 227 -8.45 20.54 1.44
C ARG A 227 -9.36 21.57 2.09
N ASN A 228 -10.60 21.19 2.35
CA ASN A 228 -11.59 22.07 2.96
C ASN A 228 -11.49 22.13 4.49
N SER A 229 -10.71 21.25 5.12
CA SER A 229 -10.50 21.31 6.56
C SER A 229 -9.49 22.39 6.90
N GLU A 230 -9.98 23.56 7.31
CA GLU A 230 -9.20 24.69 7.84
C GLU A 230 -8.18 24.23 8.91
N ASN A 231 -6.98 23.88 8.47
CA ASN A 231 -5.83 23.43 9.27
C ASN A 231 -6.01 22.16 10.11
N ARG A 232 -7.08 21.37 9.93
CA ARG A 232 -7.28 20.09 10.65
C ARG A 232 -7.25 18.90 9.70
N ARG A 233 -6.04 18.42 9.43
CA ARG A 233 -5.82 17.19 8.66
C ARG A 233 -6.35 15.98 9.44
N GLN A 234 -7.06 15.08 8.77
CA GLN A 234 -7.35 13.77 9.36
C GLN A 234 -6.07 12.93 9.28
N ILE A 235 -5.50 12.63 10.46
CA ILE A 235 -4.31 11.81 10.65
C ILE A 235 -4.67 10.60 11.51
N PHE A 236 -4.22 9.43 11.10
CA PHE A 236 -4.45 8.14 11.74
C PHE A 236 -3.28 7.71 12.61
N ASP A 237 -3.56 6.98 13.69
CA ASP A 237 -2.57 6.36 14.56
C ASP A 237 -1.97 5.09 13.92
N SER A 238 -2.81 4.35 13.20
CA SER A 238 -2.39 3.19 12.41
C SER A 238 -3.15 3.08 11.10
N ILE A 239 -2.49 2.48 10.12
CA ILE A 239 -3.05 2.17 8.81
C ILE A 239 -2.87 0.67 8.55
N TRP A 240 -3.88 0.04 7.98
CA TRP A 240 -3.90 -1.37 7.64
C TRP A 240 -4.23 -1.49 6.17
N SER A 241 -3.51 -2.34 5.46
CA SER A 241 -3.83 -2.68 4.07
C SER A 241 -3.40 -4.10 3.82
N TYR A 242 -4.24 -4.88 3.16
CA TYR A 242 -3.96 -6.28 2.87
C TYR A 242 -4.47 -6.61 1.48
N SER A 243 -3.56 -7.03 0.60
CA SER A 243 -3.80 -7.33 -0.80
C SER A 243 -4.52 -6.20 -1.55
N SER A 244 -3.92 -5.01 -1.57
CA SER A 244 -4.49 -3.85 -2.26
C SER A 244 -3.43 -3.09 -3.06
N LEU A 245 -2.34 -2.67 -2.39
CA LEU A 245 -1.34 -1.79 -3.00
C LEU A 245 -0.61 -2.44 -4.19
N GLU A 246 -0.53 -3.77 -4.26
CA GLU A 246 0.06 -4.48 -5.39
C GLU A 246 -0.68 -4.28 -6.71
N HIS A 247 -1.94 -3.84 -6.67
CA HIS A 247 -2.77 -3.60 -7.85
C HIS A 247 -2.59 -2.19 -8.44
N ASP A 248 -2.09 -1.23 -7.67
CA ASP A 248 -2.12 0.18 -8.05
C ASP A 248 -1.37 0.46 -9.36
N GLY A 249 -2.06 1.03 -10.35
CA GLY A 249 -1.47 1.43 -11.63
C GLY A 249 -1.34 0.30 -12.66
N LEU A 250 -1.95 -0.87 -12.42
CA LEU A 250 -1.97 -1.97 -13.40
C LEU A 250 -3.19 -1.95 -14.33
N GLY A 251 -4.11 -1.01 -14.15
CA GLY A 251 -5.33 -0.91 -14.94
C GLY A 251 -6.36 -2.00 -14.70
N ARG A 252 -6.25 -2.69 -13.56
CA ARG A 252 -7.19 -3.73 -13.14
C ARG A 252 -8.61 -3.20 -13.00
N TYR A 253 -8.72 -2.00 -12.41
CA TYR A 253 -9.97 -1.38 -12.02
C TYR A 253 -10.34 -0.22 -12.96
N ARG A 254 -9.85 -0.27 -14.22
CA ARG A 254 -9.91 0.84 -15.19
C ARG A 254 -9.19 2.11 -14.73
N ASP A 255 -8.31 1.97 -13.74
CA ASP A 255 -7.35 2.99 -13.40
C ASP A 255 -6.31 3.13 -14.52
N PRO A 256 -5.84 4.34 -14.84
CA PRO A 256 -4.81 4.49 -15.85
C PRO A 256 -3.51 3.84 -15.43
N LEU A 257 -2.75 3.36 -16.43
CA LEU A 257 -1.48 2.69 -16.16
C LEU A 257 -0.51 3.63 -15.48
N ASN A 258 0.06 3.15 -14.37
CA ASN A 258 1.08 3.85 -13.62
C ASN A 258 2.13 2.86 -13.12
N PRO A 259 3.34 2.88 -13.72
CA PRO A 259 4.47 2.07 -13.27
C PRO A 259 4.81 2.23 -11.78
N TYR A 260 4.46 3.36 -11.17
CA TYR A 260 4.86 3.77 -9.83
C TYR A 260 3.67 3.99 -8.88
N GLY A 261 2.47 3.48 -9.23
CA GLY A 261 1.24 3.72 -8.47
C GLY A 261 1.32 3.29 -7.00
N ASP A 262 1.87 2.11 -6.74
CA ASP A 262 2.13 1.56 -5.40
C ASP A 262 3.10 2.42 -4.57
N PHE A 263 4.18 2.94 -5.17
CA PHE A 263 5.13 3.84 -4.50
C PHE A 263 4.49 5.18 -4.14
N GLN A 264 3.66 5.70 -5.04
CA GLN A 264 2.89 6.90 -4.78
C GLN A 264 1.91 6.66 -3.63
N THR A 265 1.20 5.53 -3.61
CA THR A 265 0.33 5.15 -2.51
C THR A 265 1.09 5.02 -1.19
N MET A 266 2.25 4.36 -1.16
CA MET A 266 3.08 4.30 0.06
C MET A 266 3.47 5.69 0.57
N THR A 267 3.86 6.61 -0.32
CA THR A 267 4.20 7.99 0.04
C THR A 267 2.98 8.73 0.61
N LYS A 268 1.85 8.60 -0.06
CA LYS A 268 0.54 9.13 0.36
C LYS A 268 0.13 8.67 1.76
N LEU A 269 0.35 7.39 2.09
CA LEU A 269 0.06 6.84 3.43
C LEU A 269 0.90 7.49 4.52
N THR A 270 2.16 7.86 4.25
CA THR A 270 2.99 8.60 5.23
C THR A 270 2.40 9.95 5.61
N CYS A 271 1.63 10.57 4.69
CA CYS A 271 1.04 11.89 4.92
C CYS A 271 -0.22 11.86 5.80
N ILE A 272 -0.87 10.71 5.90
CA ILE A 272 -2.10 10.52 6.69
C ILE A 272 -1.86 9.65 7.92
N LEU A 273 -0.63 9.19 8.14
CA LEU A 273 -0.19 8.47 9.32
C LEU A 273 0.58 9.42 10.23
N LYS A 274 0.34 9.35 11.55
CA LYS A 274 1.14 10.15 12.50
C LYS A 274 2.63 9.85 12.36
N PRO A 275 3.51 10.82 12.64
CA PRO A 275 4.93 10.53 12.87
C PRO A 275 5.08 9.41 13.91
N GLY A 276 5.86 8.38 13.58
CA GLY A 276 6.02 7.19 14.43
C GLY A 276 4.81 6.25 14.50
N GLY A 277 3.73 6.53 13.76
CA GLY A 277 2.57 5.64 13.63
C GLY A 277 2.89 4.38 12.82
N PHE A 278 2.01 3.37 12.90
CA PHE A 278 2.26 2.05 12.31
C PHE A 278 1.42 1.82 11.04
N LEU A 279 2.07 1.28 10.01
CA LEU A 279 1.44 0.72 8.82
C LEU A 279 1.61 -0.81 8.86
N PHE A 280 0.50 -1.53 8.81
CA PHE A 280 0.45 -2.98 8.68
C PHE A 280 0.11 -3.32 7.24
N LEU A 281 1.12 -3.76 6.49
CA LEU A 281 1.00 -3.98 5.05
C LEU A 281 1.09 -5.47 4.70
N GLY A 282 0.01 -6.02 4.15
CA GLY A 282 -0.04 -7.32 3.49
C GLY A 282 0.08 -7.16 1.98
N VAL A 283 1.20 -7.56 1.40
CA VAL A 283 1.44 -7.61 -0.05
C VAL A 283 2.10 -8.95 -0.40
N PRO A 284 1.97 -9.47 -1.63
CA PRO A 284 2.54 -10.76 -1.96
C PRO A 284 4.06 -10.64 -2.11
N LEU A 285 4.78 -11.20 -1.12
CA LEU A 285 6.24 -11.26 -1.10
C LEU A 285 6.73 -12.49 -1.86
N ASN A 286 7.83 -12.34 -2.60
CA ASN A 286 8.40 -13.41 -3.42
C ASN A 286 9.94 -13.29 -3.49
N THR A 287 10.63 -14.40 -3.75
CA THR A 287 12.10 -14.44 -3.93
C THR A 287 12.57 -13.62 -5.14
N GLN A 288 11.68 -13.41 -6.09
CA GLN A 288 11.90 -12.66 -7.31
C GLN A 288 10.74 -11.70 -7.53
N ASP A 289 11.05 -10.50 -8.00
CA ASP A 289 10.06 -9.56 -8.47
C ASP A 289 9.36 -10.10 -9.72
N PHE A 290 8.06 -9.87 -9.81
CA PHE A 290 7.27 -10.28 -10.95
C PHE A 290 6.08 -9.36 -11.13
N ILE A 291 5.70 -9.08 -12.37
CA ILE A 291 4.46 -8.36 -12.68
C ILE A 291 3.54 -9.33 -13.39
N GLN A 292 2.52 -9.82 -12.70
CA GLN A 292 1.38 -10.47 -13.35
C GLN A 292 0.47 -9.34 -13.84
N PHE A 293 0.72 -8.88 -15.06
CA PHE A 293 0.16 -7.64 -15.56
C PHE A 293 -1.37 -7.67 -15.49
N ASN A 294 -1.96 -6.53 -15.15
CA ASN A 294 -3.36 -6.35 -14.79
C ASN A 294 -3.81 -6.98 -13.46
N LEU A 295 -3.25 -8.13 -13.05
CA LEU A 295 -3.61 -8.76 -11.79
C LEU A 295 -2.87 -8.13 -10.60
N HIS A 296 -1.56 -8.31 -10.45
CA HIS A 296 -0.79 -7.76 -9.33
C HIS A 296 0.73 -7.76 -9.55
N ARG A 297 1.45 -7.08 -8.64
CA ARG A 297 2.91 -7.21 -8.48
C ARG A 297 3.25 -8.22 -7.39
N LEU A 298 4.21 -9.10 -7.64
CA LEU A 298 4.90 -9.89 -6.63
C LEU A 298 6.20 -9.17 -6.26
N TYR A 299 6.38 -8.85 -4.98
CA TYR A 299 7.50 -8.03 -4.53
C TYR A 299 8.68 -8.88 -4.10
N GLY A 300 9.81 -8.69 -4.77
CA GLY A 300 11.09 -9.30 -4.45
C GLY A 300 12.16 -8.25 -4.13
N PRO A 301 13.44 -8.63 -4.13
CA PRO A 301 14.53 -7.78 -3.64
C PRO A 301 14.75 -6.50 -4.46
N ILE A 302 14.21 -6.41 -5.68
CA ILE A 302 14.34 -5.22 -6.52
C ILE A 302 13.29 -4.20 -6.12
N ARG A 303 12.00 -4.54 -6.08
CA ARG A 303 10.93 -3.55 -5.89
C ARG A 303 10.57 -3.33 -4.42
N LEU A 304 10.65 -4.37 -3.59
CA LEU A 304 10.23 -4.32 -2.18
C LEU A 304 10.91 -3.20 -1.37
N PRO A 305 12.25 -2.96 -1.47
CA PRO A 305 12.90 -1.91 -0.68
C PRO A 305 12.38 -0.50 -0.99
N PHE A 306 11.81 -0.30 -2.18
CA PHE A 306 11.26 0.99 -2.61
C PHE A 306 9.94 1.29 -1.91
N LEU A 307 9.10 0.27 -1.64
CA LEU A 307 7.84 0.45 -0.91
C LEU A 307 8.08 1.02 0.49
N TYR A 308 9.11 0.54 1.18
CA TYR A 308 9.33 0.84 2.61
C TYR A 308 10.28 2.00 2.87
N ARG A 309 10.70 2.72 1.84
CA ARG A 309 11.77 3.73 1.93
C ARG A 309 11.52 4.80 3.02
N ASN A 310 10.27 5.23 3.17
CA ASN A 310 9.84 6.22 4.16
C ASN A 310 9.38 5.64 5.50
N PHE A 311 9.62 4.34 5.70
CA PHE A 311 9.24 3.63 6.90
C PHE A 311 10.46 2.93 7.52
N HIS A 312 10.46 2.76 8.84
CA HIS A 312 11.28 1.73 9.46
C HIS A 312 10.58 0.39 9.28
N VAL A 313 11.29 -0.61 8.75
CA VAL A 313 10.80 -1.98 8.78
C VAL A 313 10.99 -2.48 10.21
N ILE A 314 9.90 -2.81 10.89
CA ILE A 314 9.92 -3.23 12.29
C ILE A 314 9.96 -4.75 12.37
N GLU A 315 9.09 -5.45 11.65
CA GLU A 315 9.09 -6.91 11.61
C GLU A 315 8.19 -7.46 10.50
N LEU A 316 8.26 -8.77 10.31
CA LEU A 316 7.34 -9.56 9.51
C LEU A 316 6.51 -10.45 10.44
N LEU A 317 5.19 -10.44 10.27
CA LEU A 317 4.23 -11.26 11.03
C LEU A 317 3.41 -12.14 10.09
N GLY A 318 3.10 -13.37 10.52
CA GLY A 318 2.26 -14.33 9.77
C GLY A 318 3.01 -15.54 9.21
N SER A 319 2.24 -16.46 8.61
CA SER A 319 2.68 -17.75 8.09
C SER A 319 3.55 -17.59 6.82
N GLY A 320 4.73 -18.24 6.81
CA GLY A 320 5.86 -18.07 5.88
C GLY A 320 5.57 -18.03 4.37
N MET A 321 6.51 -17.46 3.59
CA MET A 321 6.40 -17.20 2.14
C MET A 321 6.04 -18.43 1.29
N SER A 322 5.39 -18.22 0.13
CA SER A 322 5.34 -19.27 -0.89
C SER A 322 6.75 -19.61 -1.32
N THR A 323 7.05 -20.90 -1.26
CA THR A 323 8.33 -21.48 -1.69
C THR A 323 8.35 -21.80 -3.18
N THR A 324 7.26 -21.54 -3.91
CA THR A 324 7.08 -21.92 -5.32
C THR A 324 7.18 -20.70 -6.23
N LYS A 325 8.06 -20.76 -7.24
CA LYS A 325 8.23 -19.69 -8.23
C LYS A 325 6.91 -19.39 -8.95
N GLY A 326 6.46 -18.12 -8.91
CA GLY A 326 5.23 -17.68 -9.56
C GLY A 326 3.93 -18.08 -8.83
N SER A 327 4.04 -18.66 -7.62
CA SER A 327 2.89 -18.97 -6.78
C SER A 327 2.55 -17.78 -5.87
N TYR A 328 1.26 -17.48 -5.78
CA TYR A 328 0.71 -16.59 -4.77
C TYR A 328 0.88 -17.24 -3.39
N GLY A 329 1.85 -16.77 -2.61
CA GLY A 329 2.01 -17.17 -1.22
C GLY A 329 1.08 -16.45 -0.27
N SER A 330 0.99 -16.95 0.97
CA SER A 330 0.45 -16.18 2.08
C SER A 330 1.15 -14.82 2.14
N GLN A 331 0.37 -13.77 2.36
CA GLN A 331 0.90 -12.42 2.46
C GLN A 331 1.16 -12.11 3.94
N HIS A 332 2.42 -11.95 4.31
CA HIS A 332 2.82 -11.48 5.64
C HIS A 332 2.29 -10.08 5.88
N PHE A 333 2.04 -9.75 7.13
CA PHE A 333 2.06 -8.35 7.53
C PHE A 333 3.51 -7.89 7.70
N VAL A 334 3.95 -7.01 6.82
CA VAL A 334 5.14 -6.19 7.07
C VAL A 334 4.71 -5.04 7.95
N VAL A 335 5.26 -5.00 9.17
CA VAL A 335 5.01 -3.91 10.12
C VAL A 335 6.01 -2.80 9.85
N LEU A 336 5.48 -1.63 9.53
CA LEU A 336 6.22 -0.46 9.11
C LEU A 336 5.93 0.70 10.06
N GLN A 337 6.94 1.47 10.45
CA GLN A 337 6.76 2.66 11.29
C GLN A 337 7.10 3.93 10.51
N ASN A 338 6.19 4.90 10.52
CA ASN A 338 6.32 6.13 9.73
C ASN A 338 7.49 7.00 10.20
N LYS A 339 8.42 7.30 9.29
CA LYS A 339 9.54 8.22 9.52
C LYS A 339 9.15 9.68 9.30
N VAL A 340 8.06 9.92 8.57
CA VAL A 340 7.72 11.25 8.05
C VAL A 340 7.14 12.13 9.16
N GLY A 341 7.61 13.37 9.23
CA GLY A 341 7.22 14.34 10.27
C GLY A 341 7.82 14.07 11.65
N CYS A 342 8.68 13.06 11.78
CA CYS A 342 9.49 12.86 12.97
C CYS A 342 10.51 14.00 13.10
N THR A 343 10.61 14.55 14.30
CA THR A 343 11.67 15.50 14.66
C THR A 343 12.65 14.76 15.56
N ASN A 344 13.96 14.85 15.25
CA ASN A 344 14.98 14.38 16.17
C ASN A 344 14.83 15.22 17.45
N LYS A 345 14.42 14.59 18.55
CA LYS A 345 14.50 15.20 19.87
C LYS A 345 15.92 15.08 20.40
#